data_AF-A0A662EGV5-F1
#
_entry.id   AF-A0A662EGV5-F1
#
_cell.length_a   1.000
_cell.length_b   1.000
_cell.length_c   1.000
_cell.angle_alpha   90.00
_cell.angle_beta   90.00
_cell.angle_gamma   90.00
#
_symmetry.space_group_name_H-M   'P 1'
#
loop_
_entity.id
_entity.type
_entity.pdbx_description
1 polymer ?
#
loop_
_entity_poly.entity_id
_entity_poly.type
_entity_poly.pdbx_seq_one_letter_code
_entity_poly.pdbx_strand_id
1 'polypeptide(L)'
;MIKKISQREILLVLIGAVLILAVAVAAIVFDSEPEWKYYQSEFRAVVAENIADIDPATLPSGIQQIWVEKLDRVDRCTTCHLGIGWKGLENVEQPWTTHPMPEIFGDHPIEEFGCTVCHGGQGFALTENDAHGFVEHWEEPLLSDIAASEYDPRKPPPLYEIQCNYCHRYERSTEGMPYINNAKEFVRTKGCKICHVINGDGGKMGPNLTHEGDKHAEGFDFSNLVSDQLTVFNWHIKHFQSPPTIVPGSIMPEMNFQSHEAQALAMLVMSWRNDEDLPRAYLPGVELKDELTPEEIERDRRIREGDGAFFVEHSCFVCHSVKAYDLFSPTDKGPDLSLAPDDVRARFNKTVEEFLFDPTGTMKIILESQIVLSDEEKWEAVEKIMKAYDIVKNRAAEKAADTEGGS
;
A
#
# COMPACT_ATOMS: atom_id res chain seq x y z
N MET A 1 -8.63 -72.29 22.33
CA MET A 1 -7.20 -72.24 22.71
C MET A 1 -6.88 -70.79 23.12
N ILE A 2 -6.70 -70.53 24.42
CA ILE A 2 -6.33 -69.19 24.90
C ILE A 2 -4.80 -69.08 24.72
N LYS A 3 -4.36 -68.18 23.84
CA LYS A 3 -2.92 -67.94 23.60
C LYS A 3 -2.34 -67.36 24.90
N LYS A 4 -1.42 -68.07 25.56
CA LYS A 4 -0.73 -67.56 26.75
C LYS A 4 0.15 -66.39 26.32
N ILE A 5 -0.10 -65.22 26.88
CA ILE A 5 0.72 -64.04 26.71
C ILE A 5 2.09 -64.32 27.36
N SER A 6 3.16 -64.16 26.60
CA SER A 6 4.53 -64.34 27.06
C SER A 6 4.98 -63.19 27.97
N GLN A 7 5.94 -63.45 28.85
CA GLN A 7 6.56 -62.41 29.70
C GLN A 7 7.12 -61.24 28.86
N ARG A 8 7.59 -61.52 27.65
CA ARG A 8 8.07 -60.50 26.70
C ARG A 8 6.93 -59.61 26.20
N GLU A 9 5.77 -60.18 25.89
CA GLU A 9 4.58 -59.40 25.48
C GLU A 9 4.07 -58.53 26.64
N ILE A 10 4.05 -59.05 27.88
CA ILE A 10 3.70 -58.25 29.08
C ILE A 10 4.69 -57.10 29.28
N LEU A 11 6.00 -57.36 29.16
CA LEU A 11 7.03 -56.33 29.29
C LEU A 11 6.90 -55.24 28.22
N LEU A 12 6.62 -55.61 26.97
CA LEU A 12 6.42 -54.65 25.88
C LEU A 12 5.16 -53.79 26.10
N VAL A 13 4.08 -54.36 26.61
CA VAL A 13 2.85 -53.61 26.97
C VAL A 13 3.13 -52.64 28.12
N LEU A 14 3.89 -53.05 29.14
CA LEU A 14 4.27 -52.17 30.24
C LEU A 14 5.17 -51.02 29.79
N ILE A 15 6.17 -51.29 28.94
CA ILE A 15 7.02 -50.24 28.36
C ILE A 15 6.17 -49.27 27.53
N GLY A 16 5.28 -49.78 26.68
CA GLY A 16 4.36 -48.94 25.91
C GLY A 16 3.45 -48.07 26.79
N ALA A 17 2.90 -48.63 27.86
CA ALA A 17 2.06 -47.89 28.81
C ALA A 17 2.84 -46.79 29.55
N VAL A 18 4.07 -47.08 29.97
CA VAL A 18 4.94 -46.07 30.62
C VAL A 18 5.31 -44.96 29.64
N LEU A 19 5.62 -45.29 28.38
CA LEU A 19 5.90 -44.28 27.35
C LEU A 19 4.69 -43.40 27.07
N ILE A 20 3.50 -43.98 26.94
CA ILE A 20 2.24 -43.21 26.77
C ILE A 20 2.01 -42.30 27.97
N LEU A 21 2.18 -42.81 29.19
CA LEU A 21 2.02 -42.00 30.41
C LEU A 21 3.06 -40.87 30.46
N ALA A 22 4.32 -41.14 30.12
CA ALA A 22 5.37 -40.13 30.10
C ALA A 22 5.06 -39.02 29.08
N VAL A 23 4.60 -39.38 27.87
CA VAL A 23 4.17 -38.41 26.85
C VAL A 23 2.95 -37.62 27.33
N ALA A 24 1.96 -38.26 27.95
CA ALA A 24 0.79 -37.58 28.47
C ALA A 24 1.15 -36.59 29.59
N VAL A 25 2.02 -36.98 30.52
CA VAL A 25 2.51 -36.08 31.59
C VAL A 25 3.31 -34.93 30.99
N ALA A 26 4.21 -35.20 30.03
CA ALA A 26 4.96 -34.15 29.36
C ALA A 26 4.04 -33.16 28.63
N ALA A 27 3.01 -33.66 27.94
CA ALA A 27 2.02 -32.82 27.27
C ALA A 27 1.23 -31.96 28.27
N ILE A 28 0.80 -32.51 29.40
CA ILE A 28 0.09 -31.76 30.45
C ILE A 28 0.97 -30.67 31.05
N VAL A 29 2.24 -30.97 31.33
CA VAL A 29 3.18 -29.98 31.89
C VAL A 29 3.43 -28.86 30.88
N PHE A 30 3.61 -29.20 29.60
CA PHE A 30 3.81 -28.22 28.54
C PHE A 30 2.58 -27.32 28.36
N ASP A 31 1.37 -27.91 28.35
CA ASP A 31 0.11 -27.17 28.24
C ASP A 31 -0.24 -26.36 29.50
N SER A 32 0.30 -26.72 30.67
CA SER A 32 0.05 -25.99 31.91
C SER A 32 0.80 -24.66 32.02
N GLU A 33 1.86 -24.44 31.24
CA GLU A 33 2.68 -23.23 31.27
C GLU A 33 2.77 -22.59 29.87
N PRO A 34 1.63 -22.14 29.31
CA PRO A 34 1.63 -21.49 28.02
C PRO A 34 2.36 -20.15 28.09
N GLU A 35 2.99 -19.77 26.97
CA GLU A 35 3.89 -18.61 26.85
C GLU A 35 3.29 -17.31 27.40
N TRP A 36 2.02 -17.04 27.14
CA TRP A 36 1.33 -15.83 27.62
C TRP A 36 1.33 -15.65 29.15
N LYS A 37 1.46 -16.74 29.95
CA LYS A 37 1.55 -16.64 31.41
C LYS A 37 2.82 -15.94 31.86
N TYR A 38 3.92 -16.10 31.12
CA TYR A 38 5.18 -15.41 31.39
C TYR A 38 4.98 -13.90 31.27
N TYR A 39 4.41 -13.41 30.16
CA TYR A 39 4.17 -11.97 29.98
C TYR A 39 3.25 -11.38 31.05
N GLN A 40 2.22 -12.13 31.50
CA GLN A 40 1.37 -11.72 32.62
C GLN A 40 2.09 -11.71 33.97
N SER A 41 3.00 -12.66 34.21
CA SER A 41 3.85 -12.69 35.41
C SER A 41 4.70 -11.42 35.47
N GLU A 42 5.43 -11.13 34.40
CA GLU A 42 6.30 -9.95 34.31
C GLU A 42 5.51 -8.65 34.38
N PHE A 43 4.34 -8.57 33.75
CA PHE A 43 3.49 -7.38 33.84
C PHE A 43 3.11 -7.04 35.30
N ARG A 44 2.86 -8.05 36.14
CA ARG A 44 2.58 -7.81 37.57
C ARG A 44 3.79 -7.20 38.28
N ALA A 45 5.00 -7.64 37.94
CA ALA A 45 6.23 -7.08 38.50
C ALA A 45 6.44 -5.63 38.02
N VAL A 46 6.25 -5.36 36.73
CA VAL A 46 6.34 -4.02 36.12
C VAL A 46 5.34 -3.07 36.79
N VAL A 47 4.09 -3.47 36.95
CA VAL A 47 3.06 -2.63 37.56
C VAL A 47 3.38 -2.36 39.03
N ALA A 48 3.86 -3.35 39.78
CA ALA A 48 4.26 -3.17 41.18
C ALA A 48 5.46 -2.21 41.35
N GLU A 49 6.34 -2.11 40.35
CA GLU A 49 7.48 -1.19 40.35
C GLU A 49 7.09 0.24 39.94
N ASN A 50 6.17 0.38 38.98
CA ASN A 50 5.88 1.66 38.32
C ASN A 50 4.60 2.36 38.82
N ILE A 51 3.64 1.62 39.38
CA ILE A 51 2.34 2.15 39.81
C ILE A 51 2.16 1.96 41.31
N ALA A 52 2.15 3.08 42.04
CA ALA A 52 1.91 3.08 43.48
C ALA A 52 0.46 2.68 43.81
N ASP A 53 0.29 1.99 44.94
CA ASP A 53 -1.01 1.64 45.53
C ASP A 53 -1.97 0.83 44.62
N ILE A 54 -1.43 0.09 43.64
CA ILE A 54 -2.20 -0.83 42.81
C ILE A 54 -2.66 -2.06 43.62
N ASP A 55 -3.95 -2.39 43.56
CA ASP A 55 -4.47 -3.64 44.11
C ASP A 55 -4.12 -4.81 43.17
N PRO A 56 -3.30 -5.80 43.58
CA PRO A 56 -2.97 -6.94 42.73
C PRO A 56 -4.18 -7.72 42.21
N ALA A 57 -5.33 -7.64 42.90
CA ALA A 57 -6.56 -8.30 42.48
C ALA A 57 -7.21 -7.64 41.25
N THR A 58 -6.85 -6.40 40.90
CA THR A 58 -7.37 -5.71 39.71
C THR A 58 -6.54 -5.99 38.45
N LEU A 59 -5.38 -6.64 38.60
CA LEU A 59 -4.52 -7.00 37.48
C LEU A 59 -5.19 -8.09 36.63
N PRO A 60 -5.35 -7.88 35.30
CA PRO A 60 -5.95 -8.88 34.44
C PRO A 60 -5.18 -10.20 34.49
N SER A 61 -5.92 -11.30 34.38
CA SER A 61 -5.34 -12.64 34.38
C SER A 61 -6.09 -13.56 33.42
N GLY A 62 -5.36 -14.54 32.87
CA GLY A 62 -5.90 -15.45 31.87
C GLY A 62 -5.95 -14.81 30.48
N ILE A 63 -6.52 -15.54 29.52
CA ILE A 63 -6.65 -15.06 28.13
C ILE A 63 -7.60 -13.86 28.11
N GLN A 64 -7.10 -12.73 27.62
CA GLN A 64 -7.92 -11.55 27.34
C GLN A 64 -8.42 -11.67 25.90
N GLN A 65 -9.71 -11.43 25.67
CA GLN A 65 -10.29 -11.51 24.34
C GLN A 65 -11.22 -10.34 24.09
N ILE A 66 -10.95 -9.63 23.00
CA ILE A 66 -11.83 -8.64 22.41
C ILE A 66 -12.48 -9.31 21.21
N TRP A 67 -13.81 -9.26 21.15
CA TRP A 67 -14.57 -9.77 20.02
C TRP A 67 -15.38 -8.64 19.41
N VAL A 68 -14.99 -8.25 18.21
CA VAL A 68 -15.63 -7.20 17.41
C VAL A 68 -16.45 -7.89 16.32
N GLU A 69 -17.68 -8.26 16.65
CA GLU A 69 -18.59 -8.96 15.74
C GLU A 69 -18.77 -8.21 14.41
N LYS A 70 -18.85 -6.88 14.48
CA LYS A 70 -19.07 -5.99 13.32
C LYS A 70 -17.93 -5.97 12.31
N LEU A 71 -16.71 -6.35 12.73
CA LEU A 71 -15.52 -6.39 11.88
C LEU A 71 -15.04 -7.84 11.68
N ASP A 72 -15.86 -8.82 12.07
CA ASP A 72 -15.51 -10.25 12.13
C ASP A 72 -14.12 -10.49 12.74
N ARG A 73 -13.83 -9.80 13.85
CA ARG A 73 -12.49 -9.80 14.45
C ARG A 73 -12.50 -10.36 15.86
N VAL A 74 -11.58 -11.28 16.11
CA VAL A 74 -11.22 -11.75 17.45
C VAL A 74 -9.78 -11.36 17.70
N ASP A 75 -9.54 -10.73 18.84
CA ASP A 75 -8.24 -10.20 19.21
C ASP A 75 -7.88 -10.58 20.64
N ARG A 76 -6.69 -11.15 20.82
CA ARG A 76 -6.14 -11.57 22.11
C ARG A 76 -4.80 -10.93 22.41
N CYS A 77 -4.41 -9.89 21.66
CA CYS A 77 -3.12 -9.22 21.81
C CYS A 77 -2.95 -8.64 23.22
N THR A 78 -4.04 -8.16 23.84
CA THR A 78 -4.04 -7.67 25.23
C THR A 78 -3.85 -8.77 26.28
N THR A 79 -3.71 -10.04 25.88
CA THR A 79 -3.27 -11.13 26.78
C THR A 79 -1.81 -10.95 27.20
N CYS A 80 -0.96 -10.48 26.27
CA CYS A 80 0.45 -10.18 26.51
C CYS A 80 0.71 -8.67 26.63
N HIS A 81 0.06 -7.85 25.78
CA HIS A 81 0.17 -6.38 25.75
C HIS A 81 -0.79 -5.70 26.74
N LEU A 82 -0.72 -6.10 28.01
CA LEU A 82 -1.67 -5.65 29.03
C LEU A 82 -1.56 -4.16 29.35
N GLY A 83 -0.38 -3.58 29.18
CA GLY A 83 -0.10 -2.18 29.49
C GLY A 83 -0.73 -1.18 28.52
N ILE A 84 -1.24 -1.63 27.37
CA ILE A 84 -1.58 -0.74 26.26
C ILE A 84 -2.64 0.32 26.62
N GLY A 85 -3.60 -0.03 27.48
CA GLY A 85 -4.65 0.87 27.98
C GLY A 85 -4.34 1.54 29.33
N TRP A 86 -3.14 1.35 29.87
CA TRP A 86 -2.76 1.81 31.21
C TRP A 86 -2.04 3.16 31.15
N LYS A 87 -2.14 3.96 32.22
CA LYS A 87 -1.35 5.19 32.40
C LYS A 87 -0.18 4.92 33.34
N GLY A 88 0.93 5.61 33.14
CA GLY A 88 2.13 5.50 33.98
C GLY A 88 3.12 4.42 33.54
N LEU A 89 2.91 3.79 32.38
CA LEU A 89 3.81 2.79 31.80
C LEU A 89 4.43 3.29 30.47
N GLU A 90 4.39 4.59 30.20
CA GLU A 90 4.80 5.18 28.91
C GLU A 90 6.30 5.03 28.62
N ASN A 91 7.12 4.84 29.65
CA ASN A 91 8.57 4.67 29.54
C ASN A 91 9.04 3.22 29.75
N VAL A 92 8.11 2.27 29.80
CA VAL A 92 8.41 0.83 29.92
C VAL A 92 8.60 0.25 28.52
N GLU A 93 9.38 -0.83 28.43
CA GLU A 93 9.58 -1.57 27.18
C GLU A 93 8.34 -2.39 26.76
N GLN A 94 8.28 -2.73 25.47
CA GLN A 94 7.30 -3.69 24.97
C GLN A 94 7.53 -5.07 25.64
N PRO A 95 6.47 -5.83 25.94
CA PRO A 95 5.06 -5.59 25.61
C PRO A 95 4.26 -4.84 26.70
N TRP A 96 4.90 -4.33 27.75
CA TRP A 96 4.21 -3.82 28.95
C TRP A 96 3.96 -2.31 28.93
N THR A 97 4.35 -1.64 27.86
CA THR A 97 4.24 -0.20 27.71
C THR A 97 2.81 0.28 27.49
N THR A 98 2.55 1.54 27.84
CA THR A 98 1.33 2.27 27.43
C THR A 98 1.33 2.51 25.92
N HIS A 99 0.15 2.55 25.29
CA HIS A 99 0.06 2.91 23.87
C HIS A 99 0.78 4.24 23.61
N PRO A 100 1.62 4.36 22.55
CA PRO A 100 2.39 5.57 22.29
C PRO A 100 1.52 6.79 21.92
N MET A 101 0.26 6.57 21.59
CA MET A 101 -0.73 7.59 21.23
C MET A 101 -2.08 7.25 21.90
N PRO A 102 -2.21 7.38 23.23
CA PRO A 102 -3.39 6.92 23.98
C PRO A 102 -4.67 7.70 23.62
N GLU A 103 -4.55 8.91 23.09
CA GLU A 103 -5.64 9.75 22.63
C GLU A 103 -6.43 9.12 21.47
N ILE A 104 -5.83 8.23 20.68
CA ILE A 104 -6.51 7.58 19.55
C ILE A 104 -7.72 6.76 20.03
N PHE A 105 -7.67 6.25 21.27
CA PHE A 105 -8.76 5.47 21.86
C PHE A 105 -10.01 6.28 22.15
N GLY A 106 -9.95 7.63 22.05
CA GLY A 106 -11.13 8.47 22.11
C GLY A 106 -12.07 8.24 20.92
N ASP A 107 -11.50 8.14 19.71
CA ASP A 107 -12.25 7.90 18.48
C ASP A 107 -12.19 6.43 18.01
N HIS A 108 -11.19 5.68 18.50
CA HIS A 108 -10.96 4.26 18.18
C HIS A 108 -10.84 3.39 19.44
N PRO A 109 -11.92 3.21 20.24
CA PRO A 109 -11.85 2.36 21.43
C PRO A 109 -11.41 0.93 21.09
N ILE A 110 -10.44 0.36 21.83
CA ILE A 110 -9.90 -0.97 21.53
C ILE A 110 -11.00 -2.03 21.60
N GLU A 111 -11.98 -1.87 22.48
CA GLU A 111 -13.11 -2.79 22.61
C GLU A 111 -14.01 -2.84 21.37
N GLU A 112 -13.97 -1.82 20.51
CA GLU A 112 -14.77 -1.71 19.29
C GLU A 112 -13.98 -1.96 18.00
N PHE A 113 -12.65 -1.97 18.06
CA PHE A 113 -11.77 -2.16 16.90
C PHE A 113 -10.84 -3.38 17.04
N GLY A 114 -10.36 -3.70 18.24
CA GLY A 114 -9.26 -4.64 18.45
C GLY A 114 -7.90 -4.05 18.02
N CYS A 115 -6.81 -4.78 18.30
CA CYS A 115 -5.46 -4.36 17.96
C CYS A 115 -5.09 -4.69 16.51
N THR A 116 -5.50 -5.88 16.05
CA THR A 116 -5.17 -6.41 14.72
C THR A 116 -5.82 -5.65 13.57
N VAL A 117 -6.93 -4.93 13.83
CA VAL A 117 -7.54 -4.04 12.83
C VAL A 117 -6.61 -2.88 12.49
N CYS A 118 -5.80 -2.40 13.44
CA CYS A 118 -4.86 -1.29 13.22
C CYS A 118 -3.43 -1.77 12.90
N HIS A 119 -3.00 -2.88 13.51
CA HIS A 119 -1.61 -3.33 13.45
C HIS A 119 -1.37 -4.58 12.60
N GLY A 120 -2.42 -5.26 12.11
CA GLY A 120 -2.27 -6.60 11.54
C GLY A 120 -1.92 -7.65 12.59
N GLY A 121 -1.38 -8.80 12.18
CA GLY A 121 -1.12 -9.93 13.06
C GLY A 121 -2.35 -10.82 13.28
N GLN A 122 -2.19 -11.82 14.15
CA GLN A 122 -3.11 -12.94 14.32
C GLN A 122 -3.80 -12.92 15.68
N GLY A 123 -4.99 -12.34 15.71
CA GLY A 123 -5.71 -12.06 16.94
C GLY A 123 -6.15 -13.31 17.73
N PHE A 124 -6.19 -14.50 17.12
CA PHE A 124 -6.51 -15.74 17.83
C PHE A 124 -5.32 -16.37 18.58
N ALA A 125 -4.09 -16.06 18.13
CA ALA A 125 -2.89 -16.71 18.62
C ALA A 125 -2.50 -16.23 20.03
N LEU A 126 -1.72 -17.06 20.72
CA LEU A 126 -1.34 -16.88 22.13
C LEU A 126 0.16 -17.06 22.38
N THR A 127 0.93 -17.16 21.30
CA THR A 127 2.39 -17.23 21.25
C THR A 127 2.87 -16.03 20.46
N GLU A 128 4.03 -15.45 20.82
CA GLU A 128 4.57 -14.27 20.15
C GLU A 128 4.70 -14.48 18.63
N ASN A 129 5.31 -15.61 18.25
CA ASN A 129 5.62 -15.89 16.86
C ASN A 129 4.37 -16.03 15.98
N ASP A 130 3.34 -16.74 16.47
CA ASP A 130 2.11 -16.94 15.70
C ASP A 130 1.25 -15.67 15.72
N ALA A 131 1.17 -14.97 16.86
CA ALA A 131 0.42 -13.71 16.99
C ALA A 131 0.99 -12.60 16.11
N HIS A 132 2.31 -12.52 15.99
CA HIS A 132 2.95 -11.57 15.08
C HIS A 132 2.92 -12.03 13.61
N GLY A 133 2.57 -13.28 13.34
CA GLY A 133 2.37 -13.78 11.97
C GLY A 133 3.65 -13.90 11.15
N PHE A 134 4.83 -14.00 11.77
CA PHE A 134 6.11 -14.25 11.08
C PHE A 134 6.34 -15.74 10.81
N VAL A 135 5.29 -16.43 10.36
CA VAL A 135 5.26 -17.87 10.10
C VAL A 135 4.98 -18.16 8.62
N GLU A 136 5.48 -19.30 8.14
CA GLU A 136 5.33 -19.71 6.75
C GLU A 136 3.84 -19.84 6.37
N HIS A 137 3.47 -19.32 5.19
CA HIS A 137 2.12 -19.36 4.61
C HIS A 137 1.03 -18.53 5.32
N TRP A 138 1.39 -17.57 6.16
CA TRP A 138 0.41 -16.76 6.88
C TRP A 138 0.28 -15.34 6.33
N GLU A 139 -0.96 -14.92 6.08
CA GLU A 139 -1.27 -13.85 5.12
C GLU A 139 -1.27 -12.42 5.71
N GLU A 140 -1.43 -12.26 7.03
CA GLU A 140 -1.50 -10.95 7.70
C GLU A 140 -0.48 -10.84 8.85
N PRO A 141 0.82 -10.65 8.57
CA PRO A 141 1.81 -10.42 9.62
C PRO A 141 1.54 -9.10 10.35
N LEU A 142 2.13 -8.96 11.53
CA LEU A 142 2.18 -7.69 12.24
C LEU A 142 2.91 -6.66 11.38
N LEU A 143 2.26 -5.52 11.14
CA LEU A 143 2.76 -4.38 10.39
C LEU A 143 3.76 -3.58 11.25
N SER A 144 4.85 -4.25 11.63
CA SER A 144 5.89 -3.73 12.49
C SER A 144 7.05 -3.13 11.71
N ASP A 145 7.90 -2.41 12.43
CA ASP A 145 9.16 -1.87 11.92
C ASP A 145 10.05 -2.94 11.27
N ILE A 146 9.98 -4.19 11.74
CA ILE A 146 10.77 -5.31 11.18
C ILE A 146 10.43 -5.50 9.70
N ALA A 147 9.14 -5.53 9.36
CA ALA A 147 8.67 -5.71 7.99
C ALA A 147 8.96 -4.50 7.08
N ALA A 148 9.27 -3.35 7.67
CA ALA A 148 9.57 -2.10 6.97
C ALA A 148 11.07 -1.74 6.93
N SER A 149 11.91 -2.49 7.64
CA SER A 149 13.29 -2.07 7.96
C SER A 149 14.29 -2.16 6.81
N GLU A 150 13.98 -2.85 5.71
CA GLU A 150 14.95 -3.12 4.62
C GLU A 150 15.48 -1.83 3.96
N TYR A 151 14.62 -0.82 3.77
CA TYR A 151 14.95 0.38 3.00
C TYR A 151 15.35 1.59 3.86
N ASP A 152 14.78 1.71 5.06
CA ASP A 152 15.19 2.71 6.04
C ASP A 152 15.27 2.07 7.44
N PRO A 153 16.40 1.42 7.77
CA PRO A 153 16.54 0.73 9.06
C PRO A 153 16.52 1.69 10.27
N ARG A 154 16.74 3.00 10.06
CA ARG A 154 16.79 3.99 11.14
C ARG A 154 15.43 4.62 11.39
N LYS A 155 14.61 4.71 10.35
CA LYS A 155 13.27 5.28 10.40
C LYS A 155 12.35 4.53 9.44
N PRO A 156 11.98 3.29 9.78
CA PRO A 156 11.08 2.49 8.95
C PRO A 156 9.73 3.21 8.77
N PRO A 157 9.06 3.07 7.61
CA PRO A 157 7.71 3.58 7.44
C PRO A 157 6.73 2.94 8.44
N PRO A 158 5.78 3.71 8.99
CA PRO A 158 4.75 3.23 9.90
C PRO A 158 3.71 2.40 9.13
N LEU A 159 3.95 1.08 8.99
CA LEU A 159 3.09 0.23 8.17
C LEU A 159 1.64 0.14 8.67
N TYR A 160 1.36 0.45 9.93
CA TYR A 160 -0.02 0.53 10.45
C TYR A 160 -0.89 1.53 9.67
N GLU A 161 -0.32 2.54 8.99
CA GLU A 161 -1.13 3.46 8.16
C GLU A 161 -1.85 2.72 7.01
N ILE A 162 -1.35 1.56 6.58
CA ILE A 162 -2.02 0.67 5.62
C ILE A 162 -3.41 0.30 6.15
N GLN A 163 -3.49 -0.07 7.42
CA GLN A 163 -4.74 -0.48 8.05
C GLN A 163 -5.64 0.72 8.34
N CYS A 164 -5.09 1.85 8.77
CA CYS A 164 -5.88 3.07 8.98
C CYS A 164 -6.60 3.50 7.70
N ASN A 165 -5.94 3.40 6.54
CA ASN A 165 -6.56 3.78 5.27
C ASN A 165 -7.66 2.80 4.79
N TYR A 166 -7.85 1.66 5.44
CA TYR A 166 -9.00 0.79 5.17
C TYR A 166 -10.32 1.53 5.45
N CYS A 167 -10.43 2.16 6.63
CA CYS A 167 -11.58 2.98 7.00
C CYS A 167 -11.47 4.42 6.48
N HIS A 168 -10.26 4.97 6.47
CA HIS A 168 -9.99 6.35 6.03
C HIS A 168 -9.78 6.48 4.50
N ARG A 169 -10.19 5.47 3.73
CA ARG A 169 -9.97 5.34 2.29
C ARG A 169 -10.39 6.57 1.49
N TYR A 170 -11.57 7.10 1.79
CA TYR A 170 -12.23 8.16 1.02
C TYR A 170 -11.95 9.58 1.51
N GLU A 171 -11.10 9.74 2.52
CA GLU A 171 -10.66 11.06 2.93
C GLU A 171 -9.55 11.60 2.03
N ARG A 172 -9.56 12.90 1.72
CA ARG A 172 -8.45 13.54 0.98
C ARG A 172 -7.12 13.39 1.69
N SER A 173 -7.17 13.54 3.02
CA SER A 173 -6.06 13.44 3.95
C SER A 173 -6.56 13.16 5.36
N THR A 174 -5.83 12.38 6.14
CA THR A 174 -6.16 11.98 7.51
C THR A 174 -5.04 12.40 8.45
N GLU A 175 -5.36 13.00 9.60
CA GLU A 175 -4.36 13.39 10.59
C GLU A 175 -3.60 12.16 11.11
N GLY A 176 -2.28 12.29 11.32
CA GLY A 176 -1.44 11.17 11.77
C GLY A 176 -1.04 10.16 10.70
N MET A 177 -1.45 10.32 9.43
CA MET A 177 -1.11 9.40 8.33
C MET A 177 -0.28 10.05 7.20
N PRO A 178 0.94 10.57 7.48
CA PRO A 178 1.73 11.29 6.50
C PRO A 178 2.12 10.46 5.26
N TYR A 179 2.37 9.16 5.38
CA TYR A 179 2.75 8.34 4.22
C TYR A 179 1.55 8.15 3.29
N ILE A 180 0.39 7.77 3.82
CA ILE A 180 -0.85 7.63 3.03
C ILE A 180 -1.27 8.98 2.42
N ASN A 181 -1.18 10.08 3.17
CA ASN A 181 -1.52 11.41 2.66
C ASN A 181 -0.64 11.82 1.47
N ASN A 182 0.67 11.59 1.57
CA ASN A 182 1.60 11.86 0.46
C ASN A 182 1.29 10.96 -0.75
N ALA A 183 1.00 9.69 -0.51
CA ALA A 183 0.64 8.76 -1.58
C ALA A 183 -0.67 9.15 -2.29
N LYS A 184 -1.70 9.57 -1.54
CA LYS A 184 -2.97 10.09 -2.11
C LYS A 184 -2.70 11.31 -2.98
N GLU A 185 -1.80 12.20 -2.56
CA GLU A 185 -1.38 13.34 -3.37
C GLU A 185 -0.63 12.93 -4.63
N PHE A 186 0.26 11.93 -4.56
CA PHE A 186 0.93 11.39 -5.74
C PHE A 186 -0.06 10.75 -6.72
N VAL A 187 -1.06 10.02 -6.25
CA VAL A 187 -2.10 9.45 -7.12
C VAL A 187 -2.79 10.54 -7.96
N ARG A 188 -3.08 11.70 -7.35
CA ARG A 188 -3.70 12.86 -8.02
C ARG A 188 -2.72 13.61 -8.94
N THR A 189 -1.51 13.88 -8.46
CA THR A 189 -0.55 14.76 -9.15
C THR A 189 0.30 14.05 -10.20
N LYS A 190 0.53 12.75 -10.05
CA LYS A 190 1.28 11.91 -11.00
C LYS A 190 0.38 11.23 -12.04
N GLY A 191 -0.93 11.48 -11.97
CA GLY A 191 -1.89 11.02 -12.98
C GLY A 191 -2.12 9.50 -12.96
N CYS A 192 -2.06 8.84 -11.81
CA CYS A 192 -2.22 7.38 -11.74
C CYS A 192 -3.58 6.92 -12.31
N LYS A 193 -4.65 7.71 -12.11
CA LYS A 193 -5.99 7.47 -12.66
C LYS A 193 -6.09 7.66 -14.18
N ILE A 194 -5.05 8.15 -14.85
CA ILE A 194 -5.02 8.20 -16.33
C ILE A 194 -4.91 6.77 -16.88
N CYS A 195 -4.11 5.91 -16.23
CA CYS A 195 -3.93 4.52 -16.67
C CYS A 195 -4.75 3.52 -15.86
N HIS A 196 -4.89 3.73 -14.56
CA HIS A 196 -5.48 2.76 -13.63
C HIS A 196 -6.89 3.13 -13.21
N VAL A 197 -7.77 2.14 -13.07
CA VAL A 197 -9.05 2.28 -12.36
C VAL A 197 -8.79 2.24 -10.86
N ILE A 198 -9.31 3.24 -10.13
CA ILE A 198 -9.28 3.34 -8.67
C ILE A 198 -10.66 3.82 -8.22
N ASN A 199 -11.32 3.07 -7.33
CA ASN A 199 -12.68 3.35 -6.86
C ASN A 199 -13.69 3.48 -8.03
N GLY A 200 -13.55 2.63 -9.04
CA GLY A 200 -14.45 2.61 -10.21
C GLY A 200 -14.24 3.74 -11.24
N ASP A 201 -13.31 4.67 -11.01
CA ASP A 201 -12.95 5.71 -11.98
C ASP A 201 -11.48 5.60 -12.40
N GLY A 202 -11.19 5.81 -13.68
CA GLY A 202 -9.84 5.73 -14.21
C GLY A 202 -9.74 5.20 -15.64
N GLY A 203 -8.50 5.14 -16.13
CA GLY A 203 -8.17 4.45 -17.38
C GLY A 203 -8.17 2.93 -17.23
N LYS A 204 -8.28 2.23 -18.37
CA LYS A 204 -8.23 0.76 -18.45
C LYS A 204 -6.92 0.25 -19.06
N MET A 205 -5.94 1.13 -19.20
CA MET A 205 -4.63 0.79 -19.77
C MET A 205 -3.81 -0.03 -18.77
N GLY A 206 -3.80 0.38 -17.51
CA GLY A 206 -3.23 -0.39 -16.40
C GLY A 206 -4.27 -1.28 -15.71
N PRO A 207 -3.82 -2.18 -14.81
CA PRO A 207 -4.71 -2.99 -13.99
C PRO A 207 -5.62 -2.12 -13.11
N ASN A 208 -6.79 -2.65 -12.78
CA ASN A 208 -7.68 -2.06 -11.78
C ASN A 208 -7.07 -2.23 -10.38
N LEU A 209 -6.83 -1.12 -9.69
CA LEU A 209 -6.20 -1.09 -8.38
C LEU A 209 -7.21 -0.96 -7.23
N THR A 210 -8.52 -0.94 -7.52
CA THR A 210 -9.58 -0.71 -6.51
C THR A 210 -9.51 -1.71 -5.35
N HIS A 211 -9.08 -2.93 -5.61
CA HIS A 211 -8.96 -4.00 -4.61
C HIS A 211 -7.57 -4.63 -4.62
N GLU A 212 -6.54 -3.84 -4.95
CA GLU A 212 -5.17 -4.37 -5.05
C GLU A 212 -4.66 -4.93 -3.71
N GLY A 213 -5.10 -4.34 -2.59
CA GLY A 213 -4.76 -4.78 -1.24
C GLY A 213 -5.34 -6.15 -0.85
N ASP A 214 -6.33 -6.66 -1.59
CA ASP A 214 -6.92 -7.98 -1.33
C ASP A 214 -6.11 -9.12 -1.97
N LYS A 215 -5.07 -8.81 -2.76
CA LYS A 215 -4.23 -9.84 -3.37
C LYS A 215 -3.29 -10.44 -2.34
N HIS A 216 -3.39 -11.76 -2.19
CA HIS A 216 -2.41 -12.55 -1.44
C HIS A 216 -1.06 -12.61 -2.15
N ALA A 217 0.00 -13.01 -1.43
CA ALA A 217 1.36 -13.07 -1.94
C ALA A 217 1.47 -13.94 -3.21
N GLU A 218 0.67 -15.00 -3.32
CA GLU A 218 0.58 -15.89 -4.48
C GLU A 218 0.11 -15.19 -5.76
N GLY A 219 -0.54 -14.02 -5.62
CA GLY A 219 -0.94 -13.17 -6.73
C GLY A 219 0.21 -12.36 -7.35
N PHE A 220 1.41 -12.39 -6.75
CA PHE A 220 2.57 -11.64 -7.19
C PHE A 220 3.70 -12.56 -7.69
N ASP A 221 4.34 -12.18 -8.79
CA ASP A 221 5.54 -12.87 -9.29
C ASP A 221 6.80 -12.27 -8.64
N PHE A 222 7.41 -13.04 -7.75
CA PHE A 222 8.65 -12.67 -7.05
C PHE A 222 9.93 -13.04 -7.83
N SER A 223 9.83 -13.65 -9.02
CA SER A 223 10.99 -14.17 -9.75
C SER A 223 12.03 -13.10 -10.12
N ASN A 224 11.60 -11.85 -10.28
CA ASN A 224 12.47 -10.72 -10.58
C ASN A 224 12.73 -9.81 -9.37
N LEU A 225 12.23 -10.18 -8.18
CA LEU A 225 12.45 -9.41 -6.96
C LEU A 225 13.81 -9.74 -6.37
N VAL A 226 14.68 -8.74 -6.26
CA VAL A 226 15.92 -8.82 -5.49
C VAL A 226 15.73 -8.02 -4.20
N SER A 227 15.56 -8.75 -3.10
CA SER A 227 15.24 -8.21 -1.77
C SER A 227 15.65 -9.21 -0.69
N ASP A 228 15.99 -8.72 0.50
CA ASP A 228 16.30 -9.57 1.65
C ASP A 228 15.04 -10.28 2.17
N GLN A 229 13.87 -9.66 1.98
CA GLN A 229 12.57 -10.22 2.34
C GLN A 229 11.62 -10.26 1.14
N LEU A 230 11.13 -11.44 0.78
CA LEU A 230 10.16 -11.61 -0.30
C LEU A 230 8.74 -11.28 0.19
N THR A 231 8.44 -9.99 0.29
CA THR A 231 7.14 -9.50 0.75
C THR A 231 6.40 -8.75 -0.36
N VAL A 232 5.06 -8.73 -0.28
CA VAL A 232 4.20 -7.93 -1.17
C VAL A 232 4.56 -6.43 -1.07
N PHE A 233 4.96 -5.96 0.12
CA PHE A 233 5.43 -4.59 0.32
C PHE A 233 6.67 -4.29 -0.51
N ASN A 234 7.70 -5.14 -0.42
CA ASN A 234 8.94 -4.98 -1.16
C ASN A 234 8.73 -5.12 -2.67
N TRP A 235 7.82 -6.01 -3.09
CA TRP A 235 7.42 -6.14 -4.48
C TRP A 235 6.85 -4.83 -5.02
N HIS A 236 5.90 -4.21 -4.31
CA HIS A 236 5.30 -2.93 -4.73
C HIS A 236 6.34 -1.81 -4.78
N ILE A 237 7.21 -1.69 -3.76
CA ILE A 237 8.27 -0.68 -3.75
C ILE A 237 9.15 -0.80 -4.99
N LYS A 238 9.64 -2.02 -5.28
CA LYS A 238 10.50 -2.24 -6.45
C LYS A 238 9.75 -2.05 -7.75
N HIS A 239 8.48 -2.43 -7.82
CA HIS A 239 7.65 -2.21 -9.01
C HIS A 239 7.46 -0.71 -9.26
N PHE A 240 7.19 0.12 -8.24
CA PHE A 240 7.11 1.57 -8.39
C PHE A 240 8.44 2.22 -8.80
N GLN A 241 9.57 1.66 -8.36
CA GLN A 241 10.89 2.15 -8.73
C GLN A 241 11.29 1.77 -10.16
N SER A 242 10.99 0.53 -10.58
CA SER A 242 11.36 0.01 -11.89
C SER A 242 10.34 -1.03 -12.40
N PRO A 243 9.19 -0.58 -12.95
CA PRO A 243 8.11 -1.49 -13.31
C PRO A 243 8.50 -2.58 -14.32
N PRO A 244 9.21 -2.28 -15.44
CA PRO A 244 9.61 -3.30 -16.41
C PRO A 244 10.62 -4.31 -15.88
N THR A 245 11.35 -4.00 -14.81
CA THR A 245 12.26 -4.93 -14.15
C THR A 245 11.50 -5.97 -13.34
N ILE A 246 10.48 -5.55 -12.59
CA ILE A 246 9.70 -6.45 -11.74
C ILE A 246 8.66 -7.21 -12.55
N VAL A 247 8.01 -6.53 -13.49
CA VAL A 247 7.00 -7.10 -14.39
C VAL A 247 7.49 -6.93 -15.83
N PRO A 248 8.14 -7.96 -16.42
CA PRO A 248 8.61 -7.92 -17.80
C PRO A 248 7.48 -7.61 -18.78
N GLY A 249 7.69 -6.61 -19.63
CA GLY A 249 6.66 -6.14 -20.58
C GLY A 249 5.62 -5.20 -19.97
N SER A 250 5.79 -4.77 -18.72
CA SER A 250 4.96 -3.71 -18.13
C SER A 250 5.03 -2.44 -18.98
N ILE A 251 3.86 -1.90 -19.30
CA ILE A 251 3.71 -0.58 -19.94
C ILE A 251 3.70 0.56 -18.91
N MET A 252 3.72 0.23 -17.62
CA MET A 252 3.83 1.23 -16.57
C MET A 252 5.21 1.90 -16.67
N PRO A 253 5.27 3.23 -16.82
CA PRO A 253 6.55 3.91 -16.99
C PRO A 253 7.34 4.02 -15.69
N GLU A 254 8.65 4.22 -15.84
CA GLU A 254 9.53 4.63 -14.74
C GLU A 254 9.21 6.07 -14.32
N MET A 255 8.47 6.20 -13.22
CA MET A 255 8.04 7.49 -12.65
C MET A 255 9.14 8.18 -11.83
N ASN A 256 10.31 7.54 -11.68
CA ASN A 256 11.47 8.00 -10.89
C ASN A 256 11.17 8.26 -9.40
N PHE A 257 10.28 7.46 -8.80
CA PHE A 257 9.98 7.55 -7.37
C PHE A 257 11.21 7.23 -6.52
N GLN A 258 11.49 8.09 -5.55
CA GLN A 258 12.46 7.83 -4.50
C GLN A 258 11.95 6.74 -3.55
N SER A 259 12.84 6.10 -2.78
CA SER A 259 12.46 5.00 -1.88
C SER A 259 11.31 5.34 -0.93
N HIS A 260 11.31 6.53 -0.34
CA HIS A 260 10.24 6.97 0.57
C HIS A 260 8.90 7.19 -0.15
N GLU A 261 8.92 7.67 -1.40
CA GLU A 261 7.73 7.86 -2.22
C GLU A 261 7.14 6.51 -2.66
N ALA A 262 8.01 5.58 -3.06
CA ALA A 262 7.63 4.23 -3.43
C ALA A 262 7.08 3.44 -2.23
N GLN A 263 7.64 3.62 -1.02
CA GLN A 263 7.08 3.08 0.23
C GLN A 263 5.67 3.61 0.49
N ALA A 264 5.47 4.92 0.41
CA ALA A 264 4.17 5.55 0.62
C ALA A 264 3.12 5.01 -0.38
N LEU A 265 3.47 4.91 -1.67
CA LEU A 265 2.59 4.36 -2.70
C LEU A 265 2.31 2.87 -2.49
N ALA A 266 3.31 2.08 -2.10
CA ALA A 266 3.13 0.67 -1.75
C ALA A 266 2.15 0.51 -0.59
N MET A 267 2.29 1.31 0.47
CA MET A 267 1.36 1.31 1.61
C MET A 267 -0.07 1.65 1.18
N LEU A 268 -0.23 2.68 0.33
CA LEU A 268 -1.55 3.08 -0.17
C LEU A 268 -2.20 1.98 -1.02
N VAL A 269 -1.45 1.39 -1.96
CA VAL A 269 -1.99 0.33 -2.82
C VAL A 269 -2.37 -0.91 -2.02
N MET A 270 -1.54 -1.31 -1.05
CA MET A 270 -1.84 -2.42 -0.14
C MET A 270 -3.03 -2.13 0.79
N SER A 271 -3.36 -0.86 1.03
CA SER A 271 -4.53 -0.48 1.85
C SER A 271 -5.86 -0.57 1.11
N TRP A 272 -5.83 -0.62 -0.22
CA TRP A 272 -7.04 -0.67 -1.05
C TRP A 272 -7.64 -2.08 -1.05
N ARG A 273 -8.25 -2.43 0.07
CA ARG A 273 -9.04 -3.66 0.28
C ARG A 273 -10.52 -3.42 0.09
N ASN A 274 -11.28 -4.50 -0.10
CA ASN A 274 -12.72 -4.45 -0.17
C ASN A 274 -13.34 -4.00 1.17
N ASP A 275 -14.05 -2.88 1.15
CA ASP A 275 -14.74 -2.25 2.28
C ASP A 275 -16.27 -2.28 2.16
N GLU A 276 -16.83 -3.06 1.21
CA GLU A 276 -18.28 -3.17 1.01
C GLU A 276 -19.03 -3.68 2.26
N ASP A 277 -18.39 -4.56 3.03
CA ASP A 277 -18.94 -5.11 4.27
C ASP A 277 -18.59 -4.27 5.51
N LEU A 278 -17.75 -3.23 5.37
CA LEU A 278 -17.36 -2.37 6.49
C LEU A 278 -18.56 -1.55 6.98
N PRO A 279 -18.99 -1.68 8.25
CA PRO A 279 -20.15 -0.93 8.72
C PRO A 279 -19.89 0.57 8.72
N ARG A 280 -20.90 1.35 8.31
CA ARG A 280 -20.80 2.83 8.21
C ARG A 280 -20.34 3.54 9.48
N ALA A 281 -20.50 2.94 10.65
CA ALA A 281 -20.03 3.50 11.92
C ALA A 281 -18.49 3.57 12.01
N TYR A 282 -17.78 2.74 11.24
CA TYR A 282 -16.31 2.71 11.19
C TYR A 282 -15.74 3.62 10.09
N LEU A 283 -16.60 4.12 9.20
CA LEU A 283 -16.21 5.13 8.22
C LEU A 283 -16.35 6.51 8.87
N PRO A 284 -15.29 7.34 8.87
CA PRO A 284 -15.39 8.70 9.37
C PRO A 284 -16.48 9.44 8.58
N GLY A 285 -17.24 10.30 9.29
CA GLY A 285 -18.46 10.95 8.82
C GLY A 285 -18.40 11.35 7.34
N VAL A 286 -19.33 10.79 6.56
CA VAL A 286 -19.42 10.78 5.09
C VAL A 286 -19.40 12.19 4.49
N GLU A 287 -18.24 12.81 4.43
CA GLU A 287 -17.83 13.59 3.27
C GLU A 287 -16.90 12.67 2.50
N LEU A 288 -17.27 12.33 1.26
CA LEU A 288 -16.35 11.76 0.27
C LEU A 288 -15.30 12.85 -0.02
N LYS A 289 -14.35 13.06 0.89
CA LYS A 289 -13.39 14.17 0.78
C LYS A 289 -12.39 13.94 -0.35
N ASP A 290 -12.34 12.77 -0.95
CA ASP A 290 -11.65 12.52 -2.23
C ASP A 290 -12.53 12.83 -3.46
N GLU A 291 -13.57 13.65 -3.31
CA GLU A 291 -14.19 14.32 -4.46
C GLU A 291 -13.16 15.25 -5.11
N LEU A 292 -12.86 14.96 -6.39
CA LEU A 292 -12.08 15.85 -7.24
C LEU A 292 -12.76 17.22 -7.28
N THR A 293 -11.98 18.30 -7.20
CA THR A 293 -12.56 19.64 -7.37
C THR A 293 -13.18 19.78 -8.77
N PRO A 294 -14.16 20.67 -9.00
CA PRO A 294 -14.70 20.92 -10.33
C PRO A 294 -13.62 21.18 -11.40
N GLU A 295 -12.53 21.86 -11.02
CA GLU A 295 -11.37 22.09 -11.88
C GLU A 295 -10.60 20.80 -12.19
N GLU A 296 -10.40 19.93 -11.20
CA GLU A 296 -9.75 18.61 -11.37
C GLU A 296 -10.61 17.70 -12.26
N ILE A 297 -11.93 17.65 -12.05
CA ILE A 297 -12.87 16.89 -12.89
C ILE A 297 -12.83 17.37 -14.33
N GLU A 298 -12.95 18.68 -14.55
CA GLU A 298 -12.97 19.25 -15.89
C GLU A 298 -11.59 19.12 -16.56
N ARG A 299 -10.49 19.15 -15.81
CA ARG A 299 -9.16 18.81 -16.32
C ARG A 299 -9.10 17.35 -16.78
N ASP A 300 -9.49 16.40 -15.94
CA ASP A 300 -9.45 14.98 -16.27
C ASP A 300 -10.39 14.66 -17.46
N ARG A 301 -11.55 15.32 -17.54
CA ARG A 301 -12.47 15.23 -18.68
C ARG A 301 -11.83 15.78 -19.96
N ARG A 302 -11.19 16.96 -19.92
CA ARG A 302 -10.47 17.50 -21.09
C ARG A 302 -9.33 16.58 -21.56
N ILE A 303 -8.64 15.93 -20.63
CA ILE A 303 -7.59 14.97 -20.94
C ILE A 303 -8.14 13.71 -21.60
N ARG A 304 -9.28 13.19 -21.14
CA ARG A 304 -9.87 11.93 -21.63
C ARG A 304 -10.79 12.08 -22.85
N GLU A 305 -11.47 13.21 -23.01
CA GLU A 305 -12.50 13.41 -24.05
C GLU A 305 -12.13 14.52 -25.05
N GLY A 306 -11.13 15.34 -24.73
CA GLY A 306 -10.71 16.47 -25.58
C GLY A 306 -9.63 16.10 -26.58
N ASP A 307 -8.97 17.11 -27.15
CA ASP A 307 -7.85 16.89 -28.08
C ASP A 307 -6.67 16.15 -27.42
N GLY A 308 -6.56 16.20 -26.09
CA GLY A 308 -5.58 15.45 -25.30
C GLY A 308 -5.79 13.92 -25.34
N ALA A 309 -7.02 13.46 -25.61
CA ALA A 309 -7.40 12.04 -25.53
C ALA A 309 -6.53 11.15 -26.40
N PHE A 310 -6.24 11.61 -27.62
CA PHE A 310 -5.40 10.88 -28.57
C PHE A 310 -4.02 10.54 -27.99
N PHE A 311 -3.38 11.49 -27.29
CA PHE A 311 -2.06 11.28 -26.71
C PHE A 311 -2.09 10.37 -25.48
N VAL A 312 -3.25 10.26 -24.82
CA VAL A 312 -3.50 9.30 -23.74
C VAL A 312 -3.72 7.90 -24.32
N GLU A 313 -4.61 7.77 -25.30
CA GLU A 313 -4.97 6.50 -25.94
C GLU A 313 -3.77 5.80 -26.58
N HIS A 314 -2.89 6.58 -27.22
CA HIS A 314 -1.69 6.07 -27.88
C HIS A 314 -0.45 6.10 -26.98
N SER A 315 -0.62 6.34 -25.67
CA SER A 315 0.49 6.37 -24.68
C SER A 315 1.60 7.37 -24.98
N CYS A 316 1.39 8.35 -25.87
CA CYS A 316 2.38 9.38 -26.17
C CYS A 316 2.72 10.21 -24.93
N PHE A 317 1.72 10.43 -24.07
CA PHE A 317 1.85 11.22 -22.85
C PHE A 317 2.82 10.61 -21.82
N VAL A 318 3.10 9.31 -21.92
CA VAL A 318 4.03 8.61 -21.03
C VAL A 318 5.43 9.25 -21.09
N CYS A 319 5.84 9.67 -22.28
CA CYS A 319 7.13 10.32 -22.51
C CYS A 319 6.98 11.83 -22.68
N HIS A 320 5.90 12.29 -23.33
CA HIS A 320 5.75 13.67 -23.75
C HIS A 320 4.67 14.43 -23.01
N SER A 321 5.01 15.58 -22.43
CA SER A 321 3.98 16.54 -22.02
C SER A 321 3.26 17.13 -23.25
N VAL A 322 1.99 17.49 -23.09
CA VAL A 322 1.23 18.33 -24.03
C VAL A 322 0.55 19.44 -23.21
N LYS A 323 1.36 20.40 -22.74
CA LYS A 323 0.92 21.42 -21.77
C LYS A 323 -0.21 22.30 -22.29
N ALA A 324 -0.35 22.45 -23.60
CA ALA A 324 -1.49 23.15 -24.20
C ALA A 324 -2.84 22.50 -23.82
N TYR A 325 -2.84 21.19 -23.55
CA TYR A 325 -4.01 20.39 -23.17
C TYR A 325 -4.01 19.99 -21.69
N ASP A 326 -3.18 20.63 -20.86
CA ASP A 326 -2.99 20.29 -19.44
C ASP A 326 -2.56 18.82 -19.21
N LEU A 327 -1.96 18.19 -20.23
CA LEU A 327 -1.44 16.83 -20.16
C LEU A 327 0.05 16.90 -19.80
N PHE A 328 0.41 16.40 -18.63
CA PHE A 328 1.79 16.39 -18.16
C PHE A 328 2.33 14.97 -18.19
N SER A 329 3.48 14.80 -18.83
CA SER A 329 4.16 13.51 -18.82
C SER A 329 4.66 13.22 -17.43
N PRO A 330 4.45 12.00 -16.93
CA PRO A 330 4.99 11.63 -15.63
C PRO A 330 6.51 11.46 -15.65
N THR A 331 7.11 11.27 -16.83
CA THR A 331 8.56 11.02 -16.97
C THR A 331 9.32 12.19 -17.58
N ASP A 332 8.64 13.06 -18.33
CA ASP A 332 9.20 14.15 -19.14
C ASP A 332 10.45 13.74 -19.95
N LYS A 333 10.53 12.46 -20.37
CA LYS A 333 11.65 11.94 -21.19
C LYS A 333 11.67 12.57 -22.60
N GLY A 334 10.50 12.95 -23.14
CA GLY A 334 10.34 13.59 -24.44
C GLY A 334 10.02 15.09 -24.34
N PRO A 335 10.30 15.90 -25.38
CA PRO A 335 9.94 17.32 -25.42
C PRO A 335 8.42 17.52 -25.40
N ASP A 336 7.96 18.69 -24.95
CA ASP A 336 6.54 19.05 -24.99
C ASP A 336 6.02 19.08 -26.44
N LEU A 337 5.02 18.24 -26.75
CA LEU A 337 4.48 18.16 -28.11
C LEU A 337 3.75 19.43 -28.53
N SER A 338 3.33 20.26 -27.58
CA SER A 338 2.80 21.60 -27.87
C SER A 338 3.85 22.51 -28.53
N LEU A 339 5.13 22.14 -28.50
CA LEU A 339 6.25 22.84 -29.13
C LEU A 339 6.90 22.01 -30.25
N ALA A 340 6.34 20.86 -30.61
CA ALA A 340 6.93 19.95 -31.59
C ALA A 340 7.20 20.59 -32.96
N PRO A 341 6.35 21.49 -33.52
CA PRO A 341 6.65 22.14 -34.79
C PRO A 341 7.98 22.91 -34.80
N ASP A 342 8.35 23.54 -33.68
CA ASP A 342 9.63 24.22 -33.54
C ASP A 342 10.77 23.25 -33.20
N ASP A 343 10.54 22.30 -32.28
CA ASP A 343 11.57 21.33 -31.85
C ASP A 343 12.02 20.43 -33.02
N VAL A 344 11.06 19.88 -33.77
CA VAL A 344 11.34 18.99 -34.90
C VAL A 344 12.06 19.74 -36.02
N ARG A 345 11.64 20.97 -36.31
CA ARG A 345 12.32 21.81 -37.30
C ARG A 345 13.74 22.12 -36.89
N ALA A 346 13.96 22.53 -35.64
CA ALA A 346 15.27 22.90 -35.14
C ALA A 346 16.25 21.71 -35.08
N ARG A 347 15.77 20.53 -34.70
CA ARG A 347 16.62 19.36 -34.46
C ARG A 347 16.80 18.47 -35.69
N PHE A 348 15.77 18.35 -36.52
CA PHE A 348 15.74 17.38 -37.62
C PHE A 348 15.54 18.02 -38.98
N ASN A 349 15.30 19.34 -39.05
CA ASN A 349 14.99 20.06 -40.28
C ASN A 349 13.82 19.42 -41.06
N LYS A 350 12.80 18.99 -40.32
CA LYS A 350 11.56 18.39 -40.82
C LYS A 350 10.34 19.14 -40.27
N THR A 351 9.20 19.00 -40.92
CA THR A 351 7.89 19.26 -40.34
C THR A 351 7.47 18.12 -39.41
N VAL A 352 6.45 18.33 -38.57
CA VAL A 352 5.89 17.27 -37.71
C VAL A 352 5.34 16.12 -38.56
N GLU A 353 4.67 16.44 -39.67
CA GLU A 353 4.18 15.48 -40.65
C GLU A 353 5.33 14.60 -41.18
N GLU A 354 6.35 15.21 -41.79
CA GLU A 354 7.51 14.47 -42.33
C GLU A 354 8.22 13.64 -41.26
N PHE A 355 8.21 14.10 -40.00
CA PHE A 355 8.82 13.35 -38.90
C PHE A 355 7.97 12.17 -38.45
N LEU A 356 6.64 12.27 -38.40
CA LEU A 356 5.78 11.15 -38.01
C LEU A 356 5.71 10.06 -39.10
N PHE A 357 5.81 10.45 -40.37
CA PHE A 357 5.85 9.50 -41.49
C PHE A 357 7.24 8.91 -41.78
N ASP A 358 8.31 9.64 -41.44
CA ASP A 358 9.70 9.16 -41.54
C ASP A 358 10.50 9.54 -40.26
N PRO A 359 10.26 8.84 -39.13
CA PRO A 359 10.84 9.21 -37.86
C PRO A 359 12.34 8.91 -37.79
N THR A 360 13.06 9.72 -37.01
CA THR A 360 14.49 9.58 -36.80
C THR A 360 14.84 9.40 -35.31
N GLY A 361 16.01 8.81 -35.04
CA GLY A 361 16.49 8.58 -33.68
C GLY A 361 15.58 7.65 -32.87
N THR A 362 15.38 7.98 -31.59
CA THR A 362 14.57 7.18 -30.66
C THR A 362 13.13 6.99 -31.15
N MET A 363 12.52 8.02 -31.74
CA MET A 363 11.13 7.95 -32.20
C MET A 363 10.92 6.96 -33.34
N LYS A 364 11.97 6.64 -34.11
CA LYS A 364 11.89 5.56 -35.09
C LYS A 364 11.58 4.23 -34.43
N ILE A 365 12.33 3.90 -33.37
CA ILE A 365 12.14 2.66 -32.62
C ILE A 365 10.76 2.65 -31.96
N ILE A 366 10.36 3.77 -31.33
CA ILE A 366 9.07 3.89 -30.64
C ILE A 366 7.91 3.68 -31.63
N LEU A 367 7.88 4.39 -32.76
CA LEU A 367 6.76 4.32 -33.70
C LEU A 367 6.74 3.04 -34.55
N GLU A 368 7.87 2.34 -34.67
CA GLU A 368 7.94 1.05 -35.38
C GLU A 368 7.64 -0.16 -34.48
N SER A 369 7.76 -0.04 -33.16
CA SER A 369 7.69 -1.21 -32.27
C SER A 369 6.80 -1.06 -31.02
N GLN A 370 6.61 0.14 -30.47
CA GLN A 370 5.88 0.35 -29.22
C GLN A 370 4.55 1.07 -29.43
N ILE A 371 4.55 2.15 -30.22
CA ILE A 371 3.37 2.97 -30.52
C ILE A 371 3.19 2.97 -32.04
N VAL A 372 2.73 1.84 -32.58
CA VAL A 372 2.56 1.68 -34.03
C VAL A 372 1.27 2.37 -34.46
N LEU A 373 1.42 3.53 -35.12
CA LEU A 373 0.31 4.32 -35.65
C LEU A 373 0.03 3.98 -37.11
N SER A 374 -1.25 3.84 -37.46
CA SER A 374 -1.76 3.89 -38.82
C SER A 374 -1.51 5.26 -39.47
N ASP A 375 -1.65 5.33 -40.78
CA ASP A 375 -1.47 6.61 -41.49
C ASP A 375 -2.59 7.60 -41.14
N GLU A 376 -3.82 7.13 -40.88
CA GLU A 376 -4.90 7.96 -40.34
C GLU A 376 -4.56 8.53 -38.95
N GLU A 377 -4.07 7.69 -38.03
CA GLU A 377 -3.69 8.13 -36.68
C GLU A 377 -2.49 9.09 -36.71
N LYS A 378 -1.53 8.91 -37.63
CA LYS A 378 -0.44 9.89 -37.82
C LYS A 378 -0.98 11.26 -38.24
N TRP A 379 -1.94 11.30 -39.16
CA TRP A 379 -2.56 12.56 -39.57
C TRP A 379 -3.34 13.22 -38.42
N GLU A 380 -4.09 12.44 -37.65
CA GLU A 380 -4.76 12.91 -36.45
C GLU A 380 -3.76 13.48 -35.42
N ALA A 381 -2.63 12.81 -35.22
CA ALA A 381 -1.54 13.30 -34.37
C ALA A 381 -1.00 14.65 -34.86
N VAL A 382 -0.75 14.81 -36.17
CA VAL A 382 -0.31 16.08 -36.76
C VAL A 382 -1.32 17.18 -36.48
N GLU A 383 -2.61 16.95 -36.73
CA GLU A 383 -3.66 17.93 -36.51
C GLU A 383 -3.68 18.42 -35.06
N LYS A 384 -3.68 17.49 -34.11
CA LYS A 384 -3.73 17.82 -32.67
C LYS A 384 -2.45 18.50 -32.19
N ILE A 385 -1.28 18.10 -32.70
CA ILE A 385 -0.01 18.78 -32.39
C ILE A 385 -0.03 20.23 -32.91
N MET A 386 -0.51 20.45 -34.12
CA MET A 386 -0.59 21.80 -34.70
C MET A 386 -1.58 22.68 -33.93
N LYS A 387 -2.72 22.12 -33.53
CA LYS A 387 -3.70 22.83 -32.69
C LYS A 387 -3.14 23.16 -31.31
N ALA A 388 -2.39 22.26 -30.68
CA ALA A 388 -1.68 22.53 -29.43
C ALA A 388 -0.65 23.66 -29.59
N TYR A 389 0.07 23.69 -30.70
CA TYR A 389 1.05 24.72 -31.01
C TYR A 389 0.41 26.11 -31.20
N ASP A 390 -0.75 26.16 -31.87
CA ASP A 390 -1.50 27.42 -32.02
C ASP A 390 -1.98 27.96 -30.66
N ILE A 391 -2.41 27.10 -29.74
CA ILE A 391 -2.75 27.48 -28.36
C ILE A 391 -1.55 28.14 -27.67
N VAL A 392 -0.36 27.55 -27.77
CA VAL A 392 0.87 28.10 -27.17
C VAL A 392 1.21 29.47 -27.78
N LYS A 393 1.13 29.60 -29.11
CA LYS A 393 1.41 30.87 -29.79
C LYS A 393 0.44 31.98 -29.42
N ASN A 394 -0.85 31.66 -29.36
CA ASN A 394 -1.88 32.64 -28.99
C ASN A 394 -1.69 33.12 -27.55
N ARG A 395 -1.45 32.21 -26.60
CA ARG A 395 -1.14 32.57 -25.20
C ARG A 395 0.11 33.44 -25.07
N ALA A 396 1.13 33.19 -25.90
CA ALA A 396 2.35 34.00 -25.91
C ALA A 396 2.11 35.41 -26.47
N ALA A 397 1.29 35.53 -27.52
CA ALA A 397 0.90 36.81 -28.11
C ALA A 397 0.05 37.65 -27.15
N GLU A 398 -0.90 37.03 -26.43
CA GLU A 398 -1.72 37.69 -25.40
C GLU A 398 -0.85 38.22 -24.25
N LYS A 399 0.08 37.41 -23.73
CA LYS A 399 1.01 37.85 -22.68
C LYS A 399 1.89 39.03 -23.12
N ALA A 400 2.36 39.03 -24.37
CA ALA A 400 3.15 40.13 -24.91
C ALA A 400 2.32 41.42 -24.99
N ALA A 401 1.06 41.33 -25.41
CA ALA A 401 0.14 42.45 -25.48
C ALA A 401 -0.21 43.04 -24.10
N ASP A 402 -0.39 42.19 -23.08
CA ASP A 402 -0.64 42.62 -21.69
C ASP A 402 0.57 43.35 -21.08
N THR A 403 1.79 42.92 -21.40
CA THR A 403 3.01 43.62 -20.96
C THR A 403 3.24 44.97 -21.65
N GLU A 404 2.71 45.17 -22.86
CA GLU A 404 2.82 46.43 -23.60
C GLU A 404 1.67 47.40 -23.29
N GLY A 405 0.51 46.91 -22.80
CA GLY A 405 -0.65 47.74 -22.42
C GLY A 405 -0.66 48.23 -20.97
N GLY A 406 0.22 47.68 -20.12
CA GLY A 406 0.33 48.03 -18.70
C GLY A 406 1.43 49.04 -18.33
N SER A 407 2.14 49.61 -19.31
CA SER A 407 3.21 50.60 -19.12
C SER A 407 2.74 52.04 -19.26
#